data_AF-A0A1I7LDX1-F1
#
_entry.id   AF-A0A1I7LDX1-F1
#
_cell.length_a   1.000
_cell.length_b   1.000
_cell.length_c   1.000
_cell.angle_alpha   90.00
_cell.angle_beta   90.00
_cell.angle_gamma   90.00
#
_symmetry.space_group_name_H-M   'P 1'
#
loop_
_entity.id
_entity.type
_entity.pdbx_description
1 polymer ?
#
loop_
_entity_poly.entity_id
_entity_poly.type
_entity_poly.pdbx_seq_one_letter_code
_entity_poly.pdbx_strand_id
1 'polypeptide(L)'
;MVVLAWIGQILLFFIAWKALHWAVVGAKPWLGPSPLIREVVVNVVMAVLLLIILHSVGSVWWAMLFIGAIIGVITGQMALRSS
;
A
#
# COMPACT_ATOMS: atom_id res chain seq x y z
N MET A 1 -2.53 21.43 19.62
CA MET A 1 -2.72 19.97 19.37
C MET A 1 -2.24 19.53 17.98
N VAL A 2 -1.29 20.25 17.35
CA VAL A 2 -0.81 19.94 15.99
C VAL A 2 0.15 18.74 15.98
N VAL A 3 1.02 18.65 17.00
CA VAL A 3 2.02 17.57 17.12
C VAL A 3 1.37 16.18 17.19
N LEU A 4 0.26 16.03 17.93
CA LEU A 4 -0.43 14.75 18.03
C LEU A 4 -1.06 14.32 16.70
N ALA A 5 -1.59 15.27 15.91
CA ALA A 5 -2.10 15.00 14.58
C ALA A 5 -0.98 14.55 13.62
N TRP A 6 0.22 15.13 13.74
CA TRP A 6 1.38 14.74 12.94
C TRP A 6 1.87 13.33 13.28
N ILE A 7 1.92 13.00 14.58
CA ILE A 7 2.25 11.64 15.03
C ILE A 7 1.23 10.64 14.48
N GLY A 8 -0.07 10.96 14.56
CA GLY A 8 -1.12 10.13 14.00
C GLY A 8 -0.96 9.90 12.50
N GLN A 9 -0.64 10.94 11.74
CA GLN A 9 -0.39 10.86 10.29
C GLN A 9 0.81 9.95 9.95
N ILE A 10 1.91 10.08 10.68
CA ILE A 10 3.10 9.25 10.51
C ILE A 10 2.79 7.78 10.85
N LEU A 11 2.06 7.54 11.95
CA LEU A 11 1.63 6.19 12.31
C LEU A 11 0.73 5.58 11.23
N LEU A 12 -0.22 6.36 10.70
CA LEU A 12 -1.12 5.92 9.64
C LEU A 12 -0.34 5.47 8.39
N PHE A 13 0.68 6.24 8.02
CA PHE A 13 1.60 5.91 6.94
C PHE A 13 2.30 4.57 7.19
N PHE A 14 2.92 4.38 8.35
CA PHE A 14 3.67 3.15 8.65
C PHE A 14 2.78 1.92 8.77
N ILE A 15 1.56 2.07 9.28
CA ILE A 15 0.57 0.98 9.35
C ILE A 15 0.20 0.54 7.93
N ALA A 16 -0.16 1.48 7.07
CA ALA A 16 -0.53 1.19 5.68
C ALA A 16 0.65 0.56 4.90
N TRP A 17 1.84 1.13 5.06
CA TRP A 17 3.08 0.62 4.48
C TRP A 17 3.33 -0.83 4.88
N LYS A 18 3.33 -1.12 6.19
CA LYS A 18 3.66 -2.45 6.71
C LYS A 18 2.62 -3.48 6.27
N ALA A 19 1.33 -3.14 6.35
CA ALA A 19 0.24 -4.03 5.95
C ALA A 19 0.38 -4.44 4.47
N LEU A 20 0.60 -3.49 3.57
CA LEU A 20 0.68 -3.77 2.14
C LEU A 20 2.02 -4.39 1.72
N HIS A 21 3.12 -4.03 2.37
CA HIS A 21 4.40 -4.72 2.18
C HIS A 21 4.25 -6.22 2.48
N TRP A 22 3.64 -6.56 3.61
CA TRP A 22 3.42 -7.94 4.01
C TRP A 22 2.39 -8.63 3.13
N ALA A 23 1.33 -7.94 2.70
CA ALA A 23 0.36 -8.50 1.77
C ALA A 23 1.02 -8.88 0.44
N VAL A 24 1.88 -8.01 -0.11
CA VAL A 24 2.60 -8.29 -1.36
C VAL A 24 3.57 -9.46 -1.19
N VAL A 25 4.42 -9.41 -0.17
CA VAL A 25 5.41 -10.47 0.11
C VAL A 25 4.73 -11.80 0.43
N GLY A 26 3.70 -11.77 1.27
CA GLY A 26 2.93 -12.93 1.73
C GLY A 26 1.96 -13.50 0.69
N ALA A 27 1.62 -12.76 -0.37
CA ALA A 27 0.83 -13.28 -1.48
C ALA A 27 1.65 -14.11 -2.48
N LYS A 28 2.99 -14.15 -2.36
CA LYS A 28 3.89 -15.00 -3.18
C LYS A 28 3.44 -16.46 -3.29
N PRO A 29 3.00 -17.15 -2.21
CA PRO A 29 2.54 -18.54 -2.27
C PRO A 29 1.14 -18.70 -2.88
N TRP A 30 0.29 -17.65 -2.82
CA TRP A 30 -1.13 -17.73 -3.17
C TRP A 30 -1.44 -17.31 -4.61
N LEU A 31 -0.57 -16.52 -5.24
CA LEU A 31 -0.81 -16.01 -6.60
C LEU A 31 -0.42 -16.97 -7.73
N GLY A 32 0.03 -18.19 -7.38
CA GLY A 32 0.42 -19.21 -8.35
C GLY A 32 1.64 -18.80 -9.20
N PRO A 33 2.10 -19.68 -10.11
CA PRO A 33 3.27 -19.42 -10.94
C PRO A 33 3.03 -18.40 -12.06
N SER A 34 1.79 -17.94 -12.28
CA SER A 34 1.44 -17.08 -13.42
C SER A 34 1.74 -15.60 -13.13
N PRO A 35 2.77 -15.00 -13.75
CA PRO A 35 3.14 -13.61 -13.51
C PRO A 35 2.03 -12.61 -13.89
N LEU A 36 1.21 -12.96 -14.89
CA LEU A 36 0.09 -12.13 -15.34
C LEU A 36 -0.99 -11.97 -14.27
N ILE A 37 -1.35 -13.05 -13.57
CA ILE A 37 -2.39 -13.00 -12.52
C ILE A 37 -1.91 -12.12 -11.37
N ARG A 38 -0.64 -12.24 -11.00
CA ARG A 38 -0.01 -11.40 -9.97
C ARG A 38 -0.02 -9.92 -10.36
N GLU A 39 0.33 -9.56 -11.59
CA GLU A 39 0.27 -8.17 -12.06
C GLU A 39 -1.15 -7.61 -12.08
N VAL A 40 -2.12 -8.39 -12.56
CA VAL A 40 -3.53 -7.95 -12.60
C VAL A 40 -4.05 -7.70 -11.19
N VAL A 41 -3.80 -8.59 -10.23
CA VAL A 41 -4.26 -8.42 -8.84
C VAL A 41 -3.63 -7.17 -8.22
N VAL A 42 -2.33 -6.95 -8.39
CA VAL A 42 -1.64 -5.77 -7.87
C VAL A 42 -2.20 -4.48 -8.50
N ASN A 43 -2.40 -4.46 -9.82
CA ASN A 43 -2.95 -3.30 -10.52
C ASN A 43 -4.40 -3.00 -10.11
N VAL A 44 -5.23 -4.03 -9.90
CA VAL A 44 -6.61 -3.87 -9.41
C VAL A 44 -6.60 -3.30 -7.99
N VAL A 45 -5.78 -3.81 -7.09
CA VAL A 45 -5.65 -3.29 -5.71
C VAL A 45 -5.22 -1.82 -5.74
N MET A 46 -4.23 -1.48 -6.56
CA MET A 46 -3.77 -0.10 -6.71
C MET A 46 -4.85 0.82 -7.30
N ALA A 47 -5.61 0.35 -8.29
CA ALA A 47 -6.70 1.12 -8.89
C ALA A 47 -7.87 1.37 -7.92
N VAL A 48 -8.25 0.36 -7.12
CA VAL A 48 -9.28 0.50 -6.08
C VAL A 48 -8.83 1.49 -5.01
N LEU A 49 -7.58 1.40 -4.56
CA LEU A 49 -7.01 2.39 -3.63
C LEU A 49 -7.06 3.80 -4.23
N LEU A 50 -6.62 3.96 -5.48
CA LEU A 50 -6.64 5.24 -6.20
C LEU A 50 -8.06 5.85 -6.27
N LEU A 51 -9.08 5.02 -6.52
CA LEU A 51 -10.49 5.44 -6.57
C LEU A 51 -11.00 5.93 -5.21
N ILE A 52 -10.69 5.22 -4.13
CA ILE A 52 -11.04 5.63 -2.76
C ILE A 52 -10.42 7.00 -2.42
N ILE A 53 -9.24 7.30 -2.98
CA ILE A 53 -8.50 8.54 -2.73
C ILE A 53 -9.03 9.69 -3.55
N LEU A 54 -9.35 9.50 -4.83
CA LEU A 54 -10.03 10.51 -5.65
C LEU A 54 -11.35 10.97 -5.01
N HIS A 55 -11.98 10.09 -4.24
CA HIS A 55 -13.15 10.43 -3.44
C HIS A 55 -12.83 11.19 -2.14
N SER A 56 -11.60 11.07 -1.61
CA SER A 56 -11.20 11.52 -0.26
C SER A 56 -10.06 12.57 -0.26
N VAL A 57 -9.75 13.20 -1.40
CA VAL A 57 -8.57 14.06 -1.63
C VAL A 57 -8.47 15.26 -0.67
N GLY A 58 -9.58 15.67 -0.05
CA GLY A 58 -9.62 16.80 0.89
C GLY A 58 -8.95 16.56 2.25
N SER A 59 -8.47 15.35 2.56
CA SER A 59 -7.96 15.02 3.89
C SER A 59 -6.54 14.43 3.85
N VAL A 60 -5.64 15.12 4.55
CA VAL A 60 -4.21 14.76 4.73
C VAL A 60 -4.05 13.36 5.34
N TRP A 61 -5.01 12.91 6.13
CA TRP A 61 -5.01 11.57 6.72
C TRP A 61 -5.11 10.47 5.65
N TRP A 62 -6.03 10.62 4.69
CA TRP A 62 -6.16 9.69 3.57
C TRP A 62 -4.96 9.74 2.63
N ALA A 63 -4.36 10.92 2.45
CA ALA A 63 -3.12 11.07 1.70
C ALA A 63 -1.96 10.28 2.34
N MET A 64 -1.77 10.35 3.66
CA MET A 64 -0.71 9.61 4.35
C MET A 64 -0.91 8.10 4.30
N LEU A 65 -2.15 7.63 4.45
CA LEU A 65 -2.51 6.22 4.28
C LEU A 65 -2.12 5.74 2.88
N PHE A 66 -2.40 6.55 1.85
CA PHE A 66 -2.08 6.22 0.47
C PHE A 66 -0.59 6.17 0.16
N ILE A 67 0.16 7.20 0.57
CA ILE A 67 1.61 7.22 0.34
C ILE A 67 2.23 6.00 1.03
N GLY A 68 1.78 5.67 2.24
CA GLY A 68 2.17 4.44 2.93
C GLY A 68 1.86 3.19 2.12
N ALA A 69 0.63 3.10 1.61
CA ALA A 69 0.18 1.99 0.78
C ALA A 69 1.02 1.79 -0.49
N ILE A 70 1.27 2.85 -1.27
CA ILE A 70 2.08 2.78 -2.49
C ILE A 70 3.50 2.32 -2.14
N ILE A 71 4.13 2.96 -1.16
CA ILE A 71 5.50 2.63 -0.77
C ILE A 71 5.56 1.18 -0.29
N GLY A 72 4.55 0.71 0.46
CA GLY A 72 4.47 -0.67 0.93
C GLY A 72 4.42 -1.68 -0.21
N VAL A 73 3.61 -1.41 -1.24
CA VAL A 73 3.56 -2.25 -2.44
C VAL A 73 4.88 -2.24 -3.19
N ILE A 74 5.47 -1.07 -3.42
CA ILE A 74 6.75 -0.94 -4.13
C ILE A 74 7.86 -1.69 -3.39
N THR A 75 8.03 -1.45 -2.08
CA THR A 75 9.07 -2.12 -1.29
C THR A 75 8.82 -3.61 -1.17
N GLY A 76 7.56 -4.05 -1.11
CA GLY A 76 7.20 -5.47 -1.12
C GLY A 76 7.54 -6.15 -2.45
N GLN A 77 7.30 -5.48 -3.58
CA GLN A 77 7.69 -5.98 -4.90
C GLN A 77 9.21 -6.04 -5.06
N MET A 78 9.94 -5.04 -4.55
CA MET A 78 11.41 -5.06 -4.53
C MET A 78 11.96 -6.23 -3.71
N ALA A 79 11.41 -6.47 -2.52
CA ALA A 79 11.80 -7.60 -1.66
C ALA A 79 11.59 -8.95 -2.33
N LEU A 80 10.52 -9.09 -3.13
CA LEU A 80 10.25 -10.31 -3.90
C LEU A 80 11.17 -10.51 -5.11
N ARG A 81 11.78 -9.44 -5.63
CA ARG A 81 12.76 -9.52 -6.73
C ARG A 81 14.18 -9.80 -6.23
N SER A 82 14.49 -9.44 -4.99
CA SER A 82 15.78 -9.71 -4.35
C SER A 82 15.90 -11.11 -3.71
N SER A 83 14.80 -11.87 -3.64
CA SER A 83 14.75 -13.24 -3.08
C SER A 83 14.76 -14.31 -4.17
#